data_AF-B5GC77-F1
#
_entry.id   AF-B5GC77-F1
#
_cell.length_a   1.000
_cell.length_b   1.000
_cell.length_c   1.000
_cell.angle_alpha   90.00
_cell.angle_beta   90.00
_cell.angle_gamma   90.00
#
_symmetry.space_group_name_H-M   'P 1'
#
loop_
_entity.id
_entity.type
_entity.pdbx_description
1 polymer ?
#
loop_
_entity_poly.entity_id
_entity_poly.type
_entity_poly.pdbx_seq_one_letter_code
_entity_poly.pdbx_strand_id
1 'polypeptide(L)'
;MPTLTAADSPEVKLDASAGLIEASLTRAQRRQLFESPGSTVVAIVELTSVTYTGHADTEDKAPQVKVRVTGCEVAPDAADEAALQEARRAMYRRRRMDGTLDEVGSGPQGAASVVHDAFAAHPDENEFRAHQRAVEDRRRGEFVR
;
A
#
# COMPACT_ATOMS: atom_id res chain seq x y z
N MET A 1 10.95 -16.20 -21.18
CA MET A 1 10.73 -16.17 -19.72
C MET A 1 11.01 -17.56 -19.18
N PRO A 2 11.67 -17.71 -18.03
CA PRO A 2 11.77 -19.01 -17.36
C PRO A 2 10.36 -19.49 -17.04
N THR A 3 10.04 -20.72 -17.43
CA THR A 3 8.71 -21.30 -17.24
C THR A 3 8.70 -21.99 -15.88
N LEU A 4 8.06 -21.37 -14.89
CA LEU A 4 7.76 -22.04 -13.62
C LEU A 4 6.75 -23.15 -13.88
N THR A 5 6.93 -24.31 -13.24
CA THR A 5 5.86 -25.32 -13.20
C THR A 5 4.76 -24.86 -12.24
N ALA A 6 3.55 -25.41 -12.36
CA ALA A 6 2.43 -25.06 -11.50
C ALA A 6 2.68 -25.40 -10.00
N ALA A 7 3.69 -26.22 -9.70
CA ALA A 7 4.09 -26.58 -8.35
C ALA A 7 5.14 -25.63 -7.75
N ASP A 8 5.81 -24.81 -8.57
CA ASP A 8 6.89 -23.94 -8.10
C ASP A 8 6.34 -22.67 -7.48
N SER A 9 6.78 -22.35 -6.26
CA SER A 9 6.48 -21.08 -5.60
C SER A 9 7.76 -20.24 -5.51
N PRO A 10 7.85 -19.10 -6.23
CA PRO A 10 9.04 -18.28 -6.19
C PRO A 10 9.17 -17.53 -4.86
N GLU A 11 10.40 -17.39 -4.38
CA GLU A 11 10.72 -16.53 -3.26
C GLU A 11 10.46 -15.05 -3.67
N VAL A 12 9.65 -14.33 -2.88
CA VAL A 12 9.36 -12.92 -3.12
C VAL A 12 10.24 -12.06 -2.22
N LYS A 13 11.04 -11.18 -2.82
CA LYS A 13 11.92 -10.23 -2.12
C LYS A 13 11.47 -8.79 -2.35
N LEU A 14 11.47 -7.97 -1.31
CA LEU A 14 11.24 -6.54 -1.45
C LEU A 14 12.52 -5.86 -1.92
N ASP A 15 12.42 -5.07 -2.98
CA ASP A 15 13.47 -4.17 -3.43
C ASP A 15 13.57 -2.98 -2.46
N ALA A 16 14.79 -2.60 -2.08
CA ALA A 16 15.05 -1.65 -0.99
C ALA A 16 14.66 -0.18 -1.29
N SER A 17 13.94 0.08 -2.39
CA SER A 17 13.48 1.42 -2.75
C SER A 17 12.31 1.86 -1.87
N ALA A 18 12.57 2.80 -0.95
CA ALA A 18 11.59 3.32 0.01
C ALA A 18 11.16 4.78 -0.26
N GLY A 19 11.60 5.39 -1.37
CA GLY A 19 11.38 6.83 -1.64
C GLY A 19 9.90 7.23 -1.67
N LEU A 20 9.02 6.36 -2.16
CA LEU A 20 7.57 6.62 -2.17
C LEU A 20 6.95 6.60 -0.77
N ILE A 21 7.47 5.75 0.13
CA ILE A 21 7.02 5.73 1.53
C ILE A 21 7.43 7.02 2.21
N GLU A 22 8.65 7.50 1.97
CA GLU A 22 9.06 8.79 2.53
C GLU A 22 8.17 9.93 2.00
N ALA A 23 7.91 9.96 0.69
CA ALA A 23 7.14 11.01 0.04
C ALA A 23 5.69 11.11 0.56
N SER A 24 5.06 9.99 0.93
CA SER A 24 3.68 9.96 1.43
C SER A 24 3.55 10.30 2.91
N LEU A 25 4.65 10.32 3.68
CA LEU A 25 4.62 10.67 5.10
C LEU A 25 4.44 12.18 5.34
N THR A 26 3.51 12.52 6.21
CA THR A 26 3.41 13.89 6.76
C THR A 26 4.63 14.20 7.65
N ARG A 27 4.92 15.50 7.84
CA ARG A 27 5.98 15.94 8.74
C ARG A 27 5.80 15.43 10.17
N ALA A 28 4.56 15.37 10.67
CA ALA A 28 4.25 14.91 12.01
C ALA A 28 4.59 13.41 12.17
N GLN A 29 4.23 12.59 11.20
CA GLN A 29 4.53 11.15 11.21
C GLN A 29 6.03 10.88 11.14
N ARG A 30 6.78 11.61 10.30
CA ARG A 30 8.25 11.48 10.26
C ARG A 30 8.87 11.77 11.63
N ARG A 31 8.38 12.79 12.32
CA ARG A 31 8.83 13.11 13.69
C ARG A 31 8.45 12.02 14.68
N GLN A 32 7.21 11.54 14.64
CA GLN A 32 6.74 10.47 15.52
C GLN A 32 7.59 9.21 15.39
N LEU A 33 7.89 8.78 14.16
CA LEU A 33 8.73 7.60 13.90
C LEU A 33 10.16 7.77 14.45
N PHE A 34 10.67 9.00 14.47
CA PHE A 34 11.99 9.30 15.02
C PHE A 34 12.00 9.42 16.56
N GLU A 35 11.03 10.15 17.12
CA GLU A 35 10.96 10.50 18.54
C GLU A 35 10.39 9.36 19.40
N SER A 36 9.61 8.46 18.79
CA SER A 36 8.96 7.32 19.46
C SER A 36 9.30 6.00 18.74
N PRO A 37 10.48 5.40 18.99
CA PRO A 37 10.84 4.11 18.44
C PRO A 37 9.80 3.03 18.79
N GLY A 38 9.42 2.23 17.81
CA GLY A 38 8.33 1.25 17.94
C GLY A 38 6.94 1.81 17.64
N SER A 39 6.79 3.11 17.41
CA SER A 39 5.58 3.66 16.79
C SER A 39 5.39 3.09 15.38
N THR A 40 4.13 3.04 14.95
CA THR A 40 3.72 2.46 13.67
C THR A 40 2.93 3.50 12.90
N VAL A 41 3.08 3.46 11.57
CA VAL A 41 2.19 4.12 10.62
C VAL A 41 1.65 3.05 9.69
N VAL A 42 0.45 3.25 9.15
CA VAL A 42 -0.21 2.27 8.27
C VAL A 42 -0.35 2.88 6.89
N ALA A 43 -0.02 2.09 5.86
CA ALA A 43 -0.05 2.52 4.48
C ALA A 43 -0.71 1.48 3.56
N ILE A 44 -1.29 1.95 2.47
CA ILE A 44 -1.61 1.13 1.29
C ILE A 44 -0.42 1.24 0.33
N VAL A 45 0.03 0.10 -0.21
CA VAL A 45 1.12 0.05 -1.18
C VAL A 45 0.73 -0.77 -2.41
N GLU A 46 1.20 -0.32 -3.57
CA GLU A 46 1.22 -1.11 -4.80
C GLU A 46 2.60 -1.75 -4.96
N LEU A 47 2.62 -3.07 -5.19
CA LEU A 47 3.85 -3.84 -5.40
C LEU A 47 3.93 -4.29 -6.85
N THR A 48 4.98 -3.87 -7.56
CA THR A 48 5.24 -4.28 -8.95
C THR A 48 6.48 -5.17 -9.03
N SER A 49 6.41 -6.27 -9.78
CA SER A 49 7.59 -7.11 -10.06
C SER A 49 8.58 -6.35 -10.93
N VAL A 50 9.82 -6.21 -10.47
CA VAL A 50 10.88 -5.44 -11.16
C VAL A 50 12.02 -6.30 -11.69
N THR A 51 12.24 -7.47 -11.09
CA THR A 51 13.30 -8.39 -11.52
C THR A 51 12.87 -9.81 -11.19
N TYR A 52 13.14 -10.73 -12.09
CA TYR A 52 13.00 -12.16 -11.83
C TYR A 52 14.36 -12.84 -12.01
N THR A 53 14.59 -13.91 -11.26
CA THR A 53 15.73 -14.79 -11.43
C THR A 53 15.17 -16.19 -11.62
N GLY A 54 15.24 -16.70 -12.85
CA GLY A 54 15.00 -18.12 -13.15
C GLY A 54 16.31 -18.88 -13.05
N HIS A 55 16.24 -20.12 -12.60
CA HIS A 55 17.41 -21.01 -12.54
C HIS A 55 17.35 -21.99 -13.71
N ALA A 56 18.52 -22.41 -14.19
CA ALA A 56 18.60 -23.58 -15.06
C ALA A 56 18.31 -24.84 -14.23
N ASP A 57 17.80 -25.91 -14.86
CA ASP A 57 17.41 -27.17 -14.18
C ASP A 57 18.52 -27.81 -13.31
N THR A 58 19.78 -27.36 -13.46
CA THR A 58 20.95 -27.84 -12.72
C THR A 58 21.38 -26.96 -11.53
N GLU A 59 20.76 -25.79 -11.32
CA GLU A 59 21.03 -24.95 -10.14
C GLU A 59 20.02 -25.23 -9.03
N ASP A 60 20.52 -25.63 -7.86
CA ASP A 60 19.73 -25.86 -6.63
C ASP A 60 19.38 -24.53 -5.94
N LYS A 61 18.74 -23.63 -6.68
CA LYS A 61 18.25 -22.35 -6.15
C LYS A 61 16.77 -22.21 -6.48
N ALA A 62 16.00 -21.82 -5.46
CA ALA A 62 14.58 -21.52 -5.66
C ALA A 62 14.42 -20.28 -6.55
N PRO A 63 13.47 -20.28 -7.50
CA PRO A 63 13.20 -19.13 -8.34
C PRO A 63 12.83 -17.92 -7.49
N GLN A 64 13.24 -16.72 -7.90
CA GLN A 64 13.05 -15.51 -7.11
C GLN A 64 12.42 -14.39 -7.94
N VAL A 65 11.56 -13.61 -7.29
CA VAL A 65 11.03 -12.36 -7.83
C VAL A 65 11.27 -11.22 -6.86
N LYS A 66 11.83 -10.12 -7.36
CA LYS A 66 11.92 -8.86 -6.62
C LYS A 66 10.71 -8.01 -6.96
N VAL A 67 10.01 -7.53 -5.93
CA VAL A 67 8.92 -6.56 -6.04
C VAL A 67 9.36 -5.21 -5.48
N ARG A 68 8.87 -4.13 -6.06
CA ARG A 68 9.14 -2.75 -5.62
C ARG A 68 7.82 -2.06 -5.29
N VAL A 69 7.85 -1.18 -4.29
CA VAL A 69 6.75 -0.24 -4.04
C VAL A 69 6.70 0.78 -5.18
N THR A 70 5.60 0.80 -5.93
CA THR A 70 5.38 1.70 -7.09
C THR A 70 4.27 2.71 -6.86
N GLY A 71 3.42 2.49 -5.86
CA GLY A 71 2.47 3.44 -5.30
C GLY A 71 2.44 3.28 -3.78
N CYS A 72 2.29 4.38 -3.05
CA CYS A 72 2.21 4.35 -1.59
C CYS A 72 1.43 5.55 -1.05
N GLU A 73 0.42 5.28 -0.24
CA GLU A 73 -0.29 6.30 0.53
C GLU A 73 -0.33 5.88 2.00
N VAL A 74 0.23 6.72 2.87
CA VAL A 74 0.20 6.52 4.33
C VAL A 74 -1.05 7.20 4.86
N ALA A 75 -1.78 6.52 5.76
CA ALA A 75 -2.95 7.09 6.40
C ALA A 75 -2.60 8.44 7.07
N PRO A 76 -3.22 9.56 6.67
CA PRO A 76 -2.86 10.88 7.17
C PRO A 76 -3.26 11.10 8.64
N ASP A 77 -4.28 10.38 9.12
CA ASP A 77 -4.80 10.50 10.47
C ASP A 77 -5.24 9.15 11.09
N ALA A 78 -5.70 9.21 12.34
CA ALA A 78 -6.07 8.03 13.12
C ALA A 78 -7.35 7.34 12.63
N ALA A 79 -8.27 8.07 11.98
CA ALA A 79 -9.49 7.48 11.45
C ALA A 79 -9.17 6.63 10.22
N ASP A 80 -8.36 7.17 9.31
CA ASP A 80 -7.86 6.44 8.15
C ASP A 80 -7.00 5.26 8.59
N GLU A 81 -6.14 5.43 9.60
CA GLU A 81 -5.35 4.34 10.16
C GLU A 81 -6.23 3.20 10.68
N ALA A 82 -7.28 3.53 11.44
CA ALA A 82 -8.22 2.54 11.97
C ALA A 82 -8.95 1.79 10.85
N ALA A 83 -9.37 2.48 9.80
CA ALA A 83 -10.01 1.89 8.63
C ALA A 83 -9.07 0.90 7.90
N LEU A 84 -7.81 1.29 7.66
CA LEU A 84 -6.81 0.42 7.05
C LEU A 84 -6.49 -0.80 7.91
N GLN A 85 -6.40 -0.63 9.23
CA GLN A 85 -6.20 -1.74 10.15
C GLN A 85 -7.37 -2.72 10.13
N GLU A 86 -8.61 -2.23 10.05
CA GLU A 86 -9.78 -3.11 9.96
C GLU A 86 -9.86 -3.81 8.60
N ALA A 87 -9.57 -3.12 7.50
CA ALA A 87 -9.46 -3.72 6.19
C ALA A 87 -8.40 -4.85 6.17
N ARG A 88 -7.24 -4.63 6.79
CA ARG A 88 -6.20 -5.65 6.99
C ARG A 88 -6.73 -6.86 7.77
N ARG A 89 -7.47 -6.64 8.86
CA ARG A 89 -8.08 -7.74 9.64
C ARG A 89 -9.14 -8.47 8.82
N ALA A 90 -9.95 -7.78 8.03
CA ALA A 90 -10.94 -8.41 7.15
C ALA A 90 -10.29 -9.28 6.07
N MET A 91 -9.21 -8.82 5.44
CA MET A 91 -8.42 -9.61 4.50
C MET A 91 -7.79 -10.84 5.18
N TYR A 92 -7.30 -10.67 6.41
CA TYR A 92 -6.77 -11.77 7.20
C TYR A 92 -7.83 -12.82 7.52
N ARG A 93 -9.01 -12.42 7.98
CA ARG A 93 -10.15 -13.32 8.25
C ARG A 93 -10.55 -14.09 6.99
N ARG A 94 -10.63 -13.41 5.84
CA ARG A 94 -10.94 -14.07 4.55
C ARG A 94 -9.90 -15.13 4.19
N ARG A 95 -8.61 -14.79 4.27
CA ARG A 95 -7.52 -15.78 4.04
C ARG A 95 -7.62 -16.97 4.98
N ARG A 96 -7.95 -16.74 6.26
CA ARG A 96 -8.17 -17.81 7.24
C ARG A 96 -9.36 -18.71 6.84
N MET A 97 -10.47 -18.12 6.43
CA MET A 97 -11.68 -18.86 5.98
C MET A 97 -11.46 -19.63 4.67
N ASP A 98 -10.66 -19.09 3.75
CA ASP A 98 -10.30 -19.75 2.49
C ASP A 98 -9.25 -20.88 2.67
N GLY A 99 -8.90 -21.23 3.92
CA GLY A 99 -7.99 -22.33 4.25
C GLY A 99 -6.51 -22.02 4.05
N THR A 100 -6.12 -20.74 3.96
CA THR A 100 -4.72 -20.33 3.75
C THR A 100 -3.97 -19.96 5.05
N LEU A 101 -4.62 -20.05 6.22
CA LEU A 101 -4.03 -20.03 7.58
C LEU A 101 -5.16 -20.47 8.58
N ASP A 102 -4.85 -21.17 9.69
CA ASP A 102 -5.80 -21.94 10.57
C ASP A 102 -6.62 -21.31 11.76
N GLU A 103 -6.82 -20.01 11.97
CA GLU A 103 -7.52 -19.49 13.17
C GLU A 103 -8.34 -18.21 12.89
N VAL A 104 -9.65 -18.25 13.16
CA VAL A 104 -10.62 -17.17 12.87
C VAL A 104 -10.87 -16.30 14.11
N GLY A 105 -10.89 -14.98 13.92
CA GLY A 105 -11.43 -14.01 14.87
C GLY A 105 -12.70 -13.32 14.33
N SER A 106 -13.58 -12.85 15.22
CA SER A 106 -14.86 -12.21 14.89
C SER A 106 -14.66 -10.81 14.28
N GLY A 107 -15.25 -10.52 13.12
CA GLY A 107 -15.29 -9.17 12.55
C GLY A 107 -15.97 -9.10 11.16
N PRO A 108 -16.26 -7.88 10.64
CA PRO A 108 -17.03 -7.69 9.41
C PRO A 108 -16.43 -8.43 8.20
N GLN A 109 -17.31 -8.94 7.34
CA GLN A 109 -16.92 -9.67 6.13
C GLN A 109 -16.65 -8.69 4.99
N GLY A 110 -15.44 -8.72 4.44
CA GLY A 110 -15.06 -7.96 3.25
C GLY A 110 -14.26 -6.68 3.56
N ALA A 111 -13.00 -6.64 3.12
CA ALA A 111 -12.17 -5.44 3.23
C ALA A 111 -12.65 -4.31 2.29
N ALA A 112 -13.29 -4.67 1.19
CA ALA A 112 -13.77 -3.71 0.20
C ALA A 112 -14.85 -2.77 0.75
N SER A 113 -15.79 -3.27 1.55
CA SER A 113 -16.82 -2.43 2.19
C SER A 113 -16.19 -1.50 3.22
N VAL A 114 -15.29 -2.00 4.06
CA VAL A 114 -14.59 -1.18 5.06
C VAL A 114 -13.84 -0.01 4.41
N VAL A 115 -13.10 -0.27 3.33
CA VAL A 115 -12.37 0.77 2.59
C VAL A 115 -13.35 1.71 1.89
N HIS A 116 -14.39 1.18 1.25
CA HIS A 116 -15.38 2.01 0.55
C HIS A 116 -16.09 2.97 1.50
N ASP A 117 -16.60 2.47 2.62
CA ASP A 117 -17.35 3.27 3.59
C ASP A 117 -16.45 4.33 4.25
N ALA A 118 -15.18 3.98 4.54
CA ALA A 118 -14.22 4.91 5.14
C ALA A 118 -13.87 6.08 4.21
N PHE A 119 -13.65 5.80 2.92
CA PHE A 119 -13.21 6.80 1.96
C PHE A 119 -14.34 7.39 1.10
N ALA A 120 -15.60 7.05 1.36
CA ALA A 120 -16.74 7.53 0.57
C ALA A 120 -16.91 9.06 0.57
N ALA A 121 -16.45 9.73 1.62
CA ALA A 121 -16.48 11.19 1.74
C ALA A 121 -15.20 11.89 1.27
N HIS A 122 -14.20 11.14 0.78
CA HIS A 122 -12.96 11.73 0.29
C HIS A 122 -13.17 12.37 -1.08
N PRO A 123 -12.40 13.44 -1.39
CA PRO A 123 -12.49 14.08 -2.68
C PRO A 123 -12.16 13.11 -3.82
N ASP A 124 -12.93 13.19 -4.90
CA ASP A 124 -12.62 12.42 -6.11
C ASP A 124 -11.56 13.12 -6.98
N GLU A 125 -11.08 12.41 -8.01
CA GLU A 125 -10.07 12.94 -8.94
C GLU A 125 -10.55 14.21 -9.68
N ASN A 126 -11.85 14.34 -9.94
CA ASN A 126 -12.40 15.52 -10.63
C ASN A 126 -12.41 16.74 -9.70
N GLU A 127 -12.80 16.54 -8.44
CA GLU A 127 -12.79 17.55 -7.39
C GLU A 127 -11.36 18.02 -7.10
N PHE A 128 -10.40 17.10 -7.03
CA PHE A 128 -8.98 17.44 -6.90
C PHE A 128 -8.48 18.31 -8.05
N ARG A 129 -8.78 17.92 -9.31
CA ARG A 129 -8.41 18.72 -10.50
C ARG A 129 -9.10 20.08 -10.53
N ALA A 130 -10.34 20.18 -10.07
CA ALA A 130 -11.05 21.45 -9.97
C ALA A 130 -10.39 22.38 -8.93
N HIS A 131 -10.01 21.83 -7.77
CA HIS A 131 -9.28 22.57 -6.74
C HIS A 131 -7.91 23.06 -7.25
N GLN A 132 -7.13 22.22 -7.95
CA GLN A 132 -5.85 22.63 -8.52
C GLN A 132 -6.01 23.80 -9.51
N ARG A 133 -6.98 23.72 -10.43
CA ARG A 133 -7.28 24.81 -11.37
C ARG A 133 -7.64 26.11 -10.65
N ALA A 134 -8.47 26.05 -9.61
CA ALA A 134 -8.86 27.22 -8.83
C ALA A 134 -7.66 27.86 -8.09
N VAL A 135 -6.71 27.04 -7.61
CA VAL A 135 -5.46 27.52 -6.99
C VAL A 135 -4.57 28.21 -8.03
N GLU A 136 -4.44 27.63 -9.23
CA GLU A 136 -3.65 28.21 -10.31
C GLU A 136 -4.22 29.55 -10.81
N ASP A 137 -5.54 29.63 -10.99
CA ASP A 137 -6.22 30.86 -11.42
C ASP A 137 -6.05 31.98 -10.38
N ARG A 138 -6.14 31.64 -9.09
CA ARG A 138 -5.89 32.59 -8.00
C ARG A 138 -4.46 33.13 -8.03
N ARG A 139 -3.47 32.24 -8.18
CA ARG A 139 -2.06 32.65 -8.30
C ARG A 139 -1.86 33.56 -9.51
N ARG A 140 -2.41 33.21 -10.68
CA ARG A 140 -2.34 34.06 -11.88
C ARG A 140 -2.95 35.44 -11.67
N GLY A 141 -4.08 35.52 -10.96
CA GLY A 141 -4.72 36.80 -10.62
C GLY A 141 -3.90 37.68 -9.68
N GLU A 142 -3.09 37.09 -8.80
CA GLU A 142 -2.19 37.82 -7.88
C GLU A 142 -0.95 38.41 -8.57
N PHE A 143 -0.46 37.80 -9.66
CA PHE A 143 0.70 38.29 -10.42
C PHE A 143 0.38 39.32 -11.51
N VAL A 144 -0.92 39.58 -11.78
CA VAL A 144 -1.39 40.53 -12.82
C VAL A 144 -1.85 41.87 -12.21
N ARG A 145 -1.62 42.10 -10.91
CA ARG A 145 -1.77 43.39 -10.23
C ARG A 145 -0.40 43.98 -9.89
#